data_AF-A0A0Q8ZHQ6-F1
#
_entry.id   AF-A0A0Q8ZHQ6-F1
#
_cell.length_a   1.000
_cell.length_b   1.000
_cell.length_c   1.000
_cell.angle_alpha   90.00
_cell.angle_beta   90.00
_cell.angle_gamma   90.00
#
_symmetry.space_group_name_H-M   'P 1'
#
loop_
_entity.id
_entity.type
_entity.pdbx_description
1 polymer ?
#
loop_
_entity_poly.entity_id
_entity_poly.type
_entity_poly.pdbx_seq_one_letter_code
_entity_poly.pdbx_strand_id
1 'polypeptide(L)'
;MAKPNKLEDHPNVIAVRQRDQARIPAQPLDESWLRQLCLDAGADDVGFVHIDRPEIADQRPDLNAALPGVKVLISYVCRMNRESIRTPARSVANLEFHHTGDHCDDVGRTVASKLEAMGVRAINPSMGFPMEMNNFPRKTWVVSHKPVAVAAGLGKMGIHRNVIHPTFGNFILLGTVLIDAEVSDYSAPITYNPCLECKLCVTACPTGAIAADGHFDFSACYSHNYREFMGGFTDFIEDVADSKDSTDFRSKVTANESASMWQSLSFGANYKAAYCMSVCPAGEDVLGPWLDDRKKHLTDVVRPLQAKEEPVYVIEGSDAEEFVTKRYPHKTVRHVGQTLRATSIDGLVEGLPIIFQREQAKGVSARYHFTFTGSEPRKITVTIGDRELDVAEGHHGAPDIHVTADSDTWIRFLNKQASLPWALVRRRITIKGSPLLLRTFARCFPT
;
A
#
# COMPACT_ATOMS: atom_id res chain seq x y z
N MET A 1 7.96 -48.89 -34.22
CA MET A 1 8.50 -47.89 -33.27
C MET A 1 8.79 -46.62 -34.07
N ALA A 2 8.04 -45.53 -33.85
CA ALA A 2 8.35 -44.25 -34.46
C ALA A 2 9.70 -43.75 -33.92
N LYS A 3 10.62 -43.36 -34.80
CA LYS A 3 11.89 -42.74 -34.38
C LYS A 3 11.56 -41.50 -33.53
N PRO A 4 12.25 -41.24 -32.41
CA PRO A 4 12.07 -39.99 -31.69
C PRO A 4 12.39 -38.84 -32.65
N ASN A 5 11.41 -37.96 -32.90
CA ASN A 5 11.64 -36.74 -33.67
C ASN A 5 12.76 -35.96 -32.96
N LYS A 6 13.90 -35.77 -33.62
CA LYS A 6 14.95 -34.91 -33.08
C LYS A 6 14.44 -33.47 -33.11
N LEU A 7 14.74 -32.70 -32.06
CA LEU A 7 14.36 -31.28 -31.97
C LEU A 7 14.75 -30.50 -33.24
N GLU A 8 15.89 -30.85 -33.81
CA GLU A 8 16.46 -30.31 -35.04
C GLU A 8 15.58 -30.47 -36.28
N ASP A 9 14.79 -31.54 -36.33
CA ASP A 9 13.92 -31.86 -37.46
C ASP A 9 12.53 -31.22 -37.31
N HIS A 10 12.26 -30.53 -36.19
CA HIS A 10 10.97 -29.91 -35.92
C HIS A 10 10.75 -28.70 -36.83
N PRO A 11 9.64 -28.62 -37.60
CA PRO A 11 9.40 -27.54 -38.56
C PRO A 11 9.48 -26.13 -37.96
N ASN A 12 8.97 -25.93 -36.73
CA ASN A 12 9.09 -24.64 -36.04
C ASN A 12 10.54 -24.29 -35.65
N VAL A 13 11.39 -25.28 -35.32
CA VAL A 13 12.80 -25.02 -34.96
C VAL A 13 13.58 -24.60 -36.20
N ILE A 14 13.35 -25.27 -37.33
CA ILE A 14 13.92 -24.90 -38.63
C ILE A 14 13.46 -23.48 -39.02
N ALA A 15 12.16 -23.19 -38.92
CA ALA A 15 11.60 -21.88 -39.26
C ALA A 15 12.14 -20.74 -38.37
N VAL A 16 12.33 -20.99 -37.07
CA VAL A 16 12.90 -20.00 -36.13
C VAL A 16 14.37 -19.73 -36.43
N ARG A 17 15.18 -20.78 -36.64
CA ARG A 17 16.60 -20.60 -36.99
C ARG A 17 16.82 -19.87 -38.31
N GLN A 18 15.87 -19.96 -39.23
CA GLN A 18 15.88 -19.17 -40.47
C GLN A 18 15.47 -17.70 -40.25
N ARG A 19 14.76 -17.37 -39.16
CA ARG A 19 14.26 -16.03 -38.82
C ARG A 19 15.14 -15.25 -37.84
N ASP A 20 15.88 -15.93 -36.96
CA ASP A 20 16.57 -15.35 -35.80
C ASP A 20 17.68 -14.32 -36.10
N GLN A 21 18.07 -14.12 -37.36
CA GLN A 21 19.11 -13.14 -37.70
C GLN A 21 18.62 -11.67 -37.77
N ALA A 22 17.31 -11.39 -37.72
CA ALA A 22 16.77 -10.08 -38.07
C ALA A 22 15.92 -9.37 -37.00
N ARG A 23 15.80 -9.91 -35.78
CA ARG A 23 14.74 -9.48 -34.84
C ARG A 23 15.18 -8.76 -33.57
N ILE A 24 16.46 -8.71 -33.23
CA ILE A 24 16.90 -8.00 -32.02
C ILE A 24 17.08 -6.52 -32.39
N PRO A 25 16.36 -5.58 -31.75
CA PRO A 25 16.53 -4.16 -32.03
C PRO A 25 17.94 -3.76 -31.58
N ALA A 26 18.55 -2.81 -32.29
CA ALA A 26 19.82 -2.24 -31.85
C ALA A 26 19.64 -1.69 -30.43
N GLN A 27 20.53 -2.09 -29.52
CA GLN A 27 20.57 -1.57 -28.16
C GLN A 27 21.69 -0.52 -28.05
N PRO A 28 21.50 0.55 -27.25
CA PRO A 28 20.32 0.84 -26.43
C PRO A 28 19.09 1.24 -27.28
N LEU A 29 17.89 1.00 -26.75
CA LEU A 29 16.65 1.54 -27.33
C LEU A 29 16.68 3.06 -27.25
N ASP A 30 16.27 3.73 -28.32
CA ASP A 30 16.18 5.19 -28.33
C ASP A 30 15.10 5.68 -27.34
N GLU A 31 15.49 6.55 -26.40
CA GLU A 31 14.61 7.09 -25.37
C GLU A 31 13.42 7.83 -25.96
N SER A 32 13.64 8.65 -26.99
CA SER A 32 12.61 9.51 -27.55
C SER A 32 11.53 8.69 -28.26
N TRP A 33 11.94 7.66 -29.00
CA TRP A 33 11.05 6.68 -29.60
C TRP A 33 10.27 5.90 -28.54
N LEU A 34 10.94 5.42 -27.49
CA LEU A 34 10.29 4.63 -26.44
C LEU A 34 9.30 5.47 -25.62
N ARG A 35 9.61 6.75 -25.39
CA ARG A 35 8.69 7.72 -24.79
C ARG A 35 7.46 7.89 -25.67
N GLN A 36 7.66 8.15 -26.97
CA GLN A 36 6.54 8.31 -27.90
C GLN A 36 5.68 7.04 -27.98
N LEU A 37 6.28 5.86 -27.94
CA LEU A 37 5.56 4.58 -27.88
C LEU A 37 4.58 4.51 -26.70
N CYS A 38 5.01 4.99 -25.53
CA CYS A 38 4.22 4.99 -24.31
C CYS A 38 3.11 6.06 -24.36
N LEU A 39 3.41 7.26 -24.88
CA LEU A 39 2.42 8.32 -25.09
C LEU A 39 1.34 7.88 -26.10
N ASP A 40 1.75 7.27 -27.21
CA ASP A 40 0.84 6.70 -28.22
C ASP A 40 0.00 5.54 -27.66
N ALA A 41 0.49 4.85 -26.63
CA ALA A 41 -0.26 3.81 -25.92
C ALA A 41 -1.29 4.39 -24.95
N GLY A 42 -1.20 5.70 -24.61
CA GLY A 42 -2.15 6.40 -23.76
C GLY A 42 -1.61 6.90 -22.42
N ALA A 43 -0.30 6.85 -22.18
CA ALA A 43 0.32 7.51 -21.03
C ALA A 43 0.28 9.04 -21.19
N ASP A 44 0.17 9.77 -20.08
CA ASP A 44 0.23 11.24 -20.07
C ASP A 44 1.65 11.79 -19.84
N ASP A 45 2.50 11.04 -19.13
CA ASP A 45 3.93 11.29 -18.99
C ASP A 45 4.67 9.99 -18.64
N VAL A 46 5.99 9.96 -18.90
CA VAL A 46 6.83 8.77 -18.88
C VAL A 46 8.23 9.10 -18.35
N GLY A 47 8.85 8.17 -17.64
CA GLY A 47 10.25 8.28 -17.26
C GLY A 47 10.92 6.91 -17.16
N PHE A 48 12.23 6.90 -17.33
CA PHE A 48 13.04 5.69 -17.46
C PHE A 48 14.03 5.57 -16.31
N VAL A 49 14.00 4.44 -15.61
CA VAL A 49 14.82 4.20 -14.42
C VAL A 49 15.65 2.94 -14.65
N HIS A 50 16.97 3.08 -14.66
CA HIS A 50 17.86 1.92 -14.66
C HIS A 50 17.73 1.13 -13.35
N ILE A 51 17.76 -0.20 -13.42
CA ILE A 51 17.55 -1.11 -12.28
C ILE A 51 18.53 -0.87 -11.12
N ASP A 52 19.73 -0.36 -11.41
CA ASP A 52 20.76 -0.13 -10.39
C ASP A 52 20.61 1.15 -9.57
N ARG A 53 19.61 1.98 -9.89
CA ARG A 53 19.34 3.24 -9.18
C ARG A 53 19.15 2.99 -7.67
N PRO A 54 19.88 3.71 -6.79
CA PRO A 54 19.79 3.50 -5.35
C PRO A 54 18.40 3.77 -4.78
N GLU A 55 17.61 4.65 -5.41
CA GLU A 55 16.27 5.04 -5.00
C GLU A 55 15.24 3.90 -5.05
N ILE A 56 15.53 2.84 -5.82
CA ILE A 56 14.67 1.65 -5.98
C ILE A 56 15.40 0.36 -5.56
N ALA A 57 16.48 0.48 -4.79
CA ALA A 57 17.33 -0.66 -4.46
C ALA A 57 16.59 -1.78 -3.70
N ASP A 58 15.63 -1.40 -2.87
CA ASP A 58 14.74 -2.29 -2.11
C ASP A 58 13.74 -3.06 -3.00
N GLN A 59 13.52 -2.60 -4.23
CA GLN A 59 12.65 -3.29 -5.19
C GLN A 59 13.39 -4.34 -6.02
N ARG A 60 14.73 -4.26 -6.15
CA ARG A 60 15.53 -5.13 -7.03
C ARG A 60 15.30 -6.63 -6.86
N PRO A 61 15.15 -7.19 -5.65
CA PRO A 61 14.91 -8.63 -5.50
C PRO A 61 13.63 -9.09 -6.21
N ASP A 62 12.52 -8.37 -6.02
CA ASP A 62 11.22 -8.72 -6.60
C ASP A 62 11.21 -8.49 -8.12
N LEU A 63 11.86 -7.43 -8.59
CA LEU A 63 11.98 -7.13 -10.01
C LEU A 63 12.77 -8.21 -10.76
N ASN A 64 13.88 -8.68 -10.18
CA ASN A 64 14.68 -9.77 -10.76
C ASN A 64 13.94 -11.12 -10.71
N ALA A 65 13.14 -11.36 -9.67
CA ALA A 65 12.31 -12.57 -9.59
C ALA A 65 11.21 -12.56 -10.67
N ALA A 66 10.63 -11.39 -10.95
CA ALA A 66 9.57 -11.25 -11.96
C ALA A 66 10.11 -11.27 -13.40
N LEU A 67 11.20 -10.57 -13.69
CA LEU A 67 11.87 -10.59 -15.00
C LEU A 67 13.38 -10.78 -14.83
N PRO A 68 13.89 -12.04 -14.91
CA PRO A 68 15.32 -12.29 -14.84
C PRO A 68 16.08 -11.57 -15.97
N GLY A 69 17.03 -10.73 -15.57
CA GLY A 69 17.80 -9.87 -16.48
C GLY A 69 17.14 -8.53 -16.78
N VAL A 70 16.15 -8.09 -16.00
CA VAL A 70 15.61 -6.73 -16.05
C VAL A 70 16.73 -5.70 -15.95
N LYS A 71 16.66 -4.67 -16.80
CA LYS A 71 17.62 -3.57 -16.86
C LYS A 71 16.97 -2.22 -16.62
N VAL A 72 15.76 -2.02 -17.13
CA VAL A 72 15.09 -0.73 -17.10
C VAL A 72 13.63 -0.88 -16.68
N LEU A 73 13.17 0.09 -15.88
CA LEU A 73 11.79 0.30 -15.51
C LEU A 73 11.26 1.51 -16.29
N ILE A 74 10.23 1.31 -17.10
CA ILE A 74 9.48 2.36 -17.79
C ILE A 74 8.33 2.76 -16.87
N SER A 75 8.49 3.85 -16.12
CA SER A 75 7.43 4.41 -15.29
C SER A 75 6.56 5.34 -16.13
N TYR A 76 5.25 5.31 -15.92
CA TYR A 76 4.34 6.22 -16.61
C TYR A 76 3.16 6.62 -15.72
N VAL A 77 2.50 7.72 -16.08
CA VAL A 77 1.32 8.22 -15.38
C VAL A 77 0.11 8.26 -16.30
N CYS A 78 -1.08 8.01 -15.73
CA CYS A 78 -2.37 8.18 -16.38
C CYS A 78 -3.23 9.12 -15.53
N ARG A 79 -3.81 10.16 -16.12
CA ARG A 79 -4.59 11.19 -15.43
C ARG A 79 -6.00 10.71 -15.15
N MET A 80 -6.49 11.09 -13.96
CA MET A 80 -7.90 10.98 -13.60
C MET A 80 -8.62 12.31 -13.81
N ASN A 81 -9.91 12.23 -14.09
CA ASN A 81 -10.83 13.36 -14.05
C ASN A 81 -10.97 13.89 -12.63
N ARG A 82 -10.37 15.06 -12.40
CA ARG A 82 -10.26 15.69 -11.08
C ARG A 82 -11.59 15.85 -10.35
N GLU A 83 -12.63 16.30 -11.03
CA GLU A 83 -13.92 16.56 -10.39
C GLU A 83 -14.62 15.27 -9.96
N SER A 84 -14.41 14.17 -10.69
CA SER A 84 -14.85 12.82 -10.30
C SER A 84 -14.21 12.35 -8.99
N ILE A 85 -12.98 12.80 -8.69
CA ILE A 85 -12.29 12.50 -7.43
C ILE A 85 -12.66 13.49 -6.32
N ARG A 86 -13.00 14.75 -6.65
CA ARG A 86 -13.34 15.80 -5.68
C ARG A 86 -14.70 15.62 -5.02
N THR A 87 -15.62 14.99 -5.72
CA THR A 87 -16.99 14.78 -5.24
C THR A 87 -17.03 13.95 -3.94
N PRO A 88 -17.94 14.25 -3.01
CA PRO A 88 -18.22 13.38 -1.87
C PRO A 88 -18.93 12.06 -2.28
N ALA A 89 -19.42 11.97 -3.52
CA ALA A 89 -20.08 10.79 -4.06
C ALA A 89 -19.06 9.67 -4.32
N ARG A 90 -18.96 8.73 -3.36
CA ARG A 90 -18.03 7.59 -3.39
C ARG A 90 -18.07 6.81 -4.70
N SER A 91 -19.26 6.57 -5.26
CA SER A 91 -19.43 5.80 -6.50
C SER A 91 -18.77 6.45 -7.70
N VAL A 92 -18.85 7.77 -7.82
CA VAL A 92 -18.25 8.52 -8.93
C VAL A 92 -16.72 8.47 -8.85
N ALA A 93 -16.17 8.66 -7.65
CA ALA A 93 -14.72 8.57 -7.44
C ALA A 93 -14.19 7.16 -7.74
N ASN A 94 -14.87 6.11 -7.28
CA ASN A 94 -14.45 4.74 -7.55
C ASN A 94 -14.56 4.36 -9.02
N LEU A 95 -15.63 4.78 -9.70
CA LEU A 95 -15.77 4.58 -11.15
C LEU A 95 -14.57 5.17 -11.91
N GLU A 96 -14.14 6.37 -11.53
CA GLU A 96 -12.96 7.03 -12.09
C GLU A 96 -11.66 6.26 -11.80
N PHE A 97 -11.48 5.79 -10.56
CA PHE A 97 -10.32 4.98 -10.17
C PHE A 97 -10.25 3.67 -10.96
N HIS A 98 -11.38 2.98 -11.14
CA HIS A 98 -11.43 1.71 -11.87
C HIS A 98 -11.14 1.92 -13.35
N HIS A 99 -11.83 2.87 -14.02
CA HIS A 99 -11.60 3.12 -15.44
C HIS A 99 -10.18 3.60 -15.75
N THR A 100 -9.64 4.53 -14.96
CA THR A 100 -8.26 4.98 -15.15
C THR A 100 -7.27 3.87 -14.80
N GLY A 101 -7.64 3.00 -13.87
CA GLY A 101 -6.84 1.84 -13.51
C GLY A 101 -6.73 0.83 -14.65
N ASP A 102 -7.86 0.44 -15.23
CA ASP A 102 -7.92 -0.41 -16.41
C ASP A 102 -7.15 0.21 -17.58
N HIS A 103 -7.32 1.52 -17.80
CA HIS A 103 -6.56 2.27 -18.82
C HIS A 103 -5.05 2.18 -18.57
N CYS A 104 -4.60 2.35 -17.33
CA CYS A 104 -3.20 2.24 -16.98
C CYS A 104 -2.65 0.84 -17.29
N ASP A 105 -3.39 -0.22 -16.96
CA ASP A 105 -2.99 -1.59 -17.29
C ASP A 105 -2.99 -1.86 -18.81
N ASP A 106 -3.93 -1.28 -19.56
CA ASP A 106 -3.97 -1.36 -21.03
C ASP A 106 -2.80 -0.63 -21.70
N VAL A 107 -2.37 0.52 -21.17
CA VAL A 107 -1.15 1.23 -21.61
C VAL A 107 0.05 0.30 -21.43
N GLY A 108 0.25 -0.23 -20.21
CA GLY A 108 1.37 -1.12 -19.91
C GLY A 108 1.37 -2.40 -20.75
N ARG A 109 0.20 -3.01 -20.95
CA ARG A 109 0.01 -4.16 -21.84
C ARG A 109 0.39 -3.85 -23.28
N THR A 110 -0.04 -2.69 -23.79
CA THR A 110 0.24 -2.26 -25.17
C THR A 110 1.73 -2.04 -25.39
N VAL A 111 2.39 -1.34 -24.46
CA VAL A 111 3.84 -1.10 -24.49
C VAL A 111 4.60 -2.42 -24.47
N ALA A 112 4.28 -3.31 -23.51
CA ALA A 112 4.92 -4.63 -23.41
C ALA A 112 4.75 -5.45 -24.70
N SER A 113 3.52 -5.51 -25.24
CA SER A 113 3.23 -6.26 -26.48
C SER A 113 4.02 -5.75 -27.68
N LYS A 114 4.18 -4.42 -27.82
CA LYS A 114 4.94 -3.83 -28.92
C LYS A 114 6.44 -4.10 -28.77
N LEU A 115 6.98 -4.07 -27.54
CA LEU A 115 8.37 -4.41 -27.25
C LEU A 115 8.66 -5.89 -27.50
N GLU A 116 7.77 -6.79 -27.09
CA GLU A 116 7.91 -8.22 -27.35
C GLU A 116 7.86 -8.55 -28.84
N ALA A 117 7.02 -7.86 -29.62
CA ALA A 117 6.99 -8.01 -31.07
C ALA A 117 8.32 -7.64 -31.74
N MET A 118 9.13 -6.81 -31.08
CA MET A 118 10.47 -6.42 -31.47
C MET A 118 11.56 -7.25 -30.80
N GLY A 119 11.24 -8.33 -30.07
CA GLY A 119 12.22 -9.20 -29.44
C GLY A 119 12.81 -8.68 -28.12
N VAL A 120 12.24 -7.63 -27.52
CA VAL A 120 12.59 -7.18 -26.17
C VAL A 120 11.65 -7.86 -25.18
N ARG A 121 12.19 -8.49 -24.13
CA ARG A 121 11.32 -9.09 -23.10
C ARG A 121 10.78 -7.97 -22.23
N ALA A 122 9.46 -7.93 -22.08
CA ALA A 122 8.78 -6.90 -21.31
C ALA A 122 7.67 -7.52 -20.46
N ILE A 123 7.51 -7.07 -19.22
CA ILE A 123 6.36 -7.44 -18.39
C ILE A 123 5.67 -6.21 -17.84
N ASN A 124 4.34 -6.29 -17.72
CA ASN A 124 3.50 -5.26 -17.11
C ASN A 124 2.98 -5.75 -15.75
N PRO A 125 3.68 -5.45 -14.64
CA PRO A 125 3.08 -5.50 -13.30
C PRO A 125 1.77 -4.71 -13.22
N SER A 126 0.77 -5.24 -12.51
CA SER A 126 -0.53 -4.59 -12.40
C SER A 126 -0.43 -3.26 -11.65
N MET A 127 -1.10 -2.22 -12.16
CA MET A 127 -1.17 -0.89 -11.55
C MET A 127 -1.73 -0.95 -10.12
N GLY A 128 -2.70 -1.84 -9.91
CA GLY A 128 -3.35 -2.12 -8.64
C GLY A 128 -3.76 -3.58 -8.51
N PHE A 129 -4.39 -3.91 -7.39
CA PHE A 129 -4.95 -5.26 -7.10
C PHE A 129 -4.00 -6.42 -7.44
N PRO A 130 -2.75 -6.39 -6.95
CA PRO A 130 -1.77 -7.43 -7.22
C PRO A 130 -2.21 -8.76 -6.57
N MET A 131 -1.74 -9.90 -7.08
CA MET A 131 -2.32 -11.22 -6.75
C MET A 131 -1.34 -12.20 -6.08
N GLU A 132 -0.22 -11.72 -5.54
CA GLU A 132 0.76 -12.59 -4.87
C GLU A 132 0.29 -12.89 -3.43
N MET A 133 -0.90 -13.47 -3.32
CA MET A 133 -1.67 -13.67 -2.09
C MET A 133 -1.02 -14.65 -1.12
N ASN A 134 -0.14 -15.52 -1.61
CA ASN A 134 0.67 -16.40 -0.75
C ASN A 134 1.57 -15.60 0.20
N ASN A 135 1.85 -14.33 -0.11
CA ASN A 135 2.63 -13.44 0.73
C ASN A 135 1.76 -12.60 1.68
N PHE A 136 0.43 -12.62 1.56
CA PHE A 136 -0.46 -11.81 2.41
C PHE A 136 -0.29 -12.24 3.88
N PRO A 137 -0.18 -11.30 4.84
CA PRO A 137 -0.41 -9.86 4.74
C PRO A 137 0.83 -8.99 4.46
N ARG A 138 1.95 -9.58 4.04
CA ARG A 138 3.17 -8.85 3.63
C ARG A 138 3.04 -8.33 2.18
N LYS A 139 4.18 -8.08 1.52
CA LYS A 139 4.26 -7.58 0.14
C LYS A 139 3.63 -8.56 -0.86
N THR A 140 2.44 -8.23 -1.34
CA THR A 140 1.68 -9.00 -2.35
C THR A 140 1.83 -8.45 -3.77
N TRP A 141 2.74 -7.49 -4.00
CA TRP A 141 2.98 -6.84 -5.29
C TRP A 141 4.40 -7.04 -5.79
N VAL A 142 4.55 -7.04 -7.12
CA VAL A 142 5.84 -7.15 -7.82
C VAL A 142 6.68 -5.88 -7.70
N VAL A 143 6.06 -4.70 -7.83
CA VAL A 143 6.76 -3.42 -7.87
C VAL A 143 5.98 -2.35 -7.11
N SER A 144 6.69 -1.52 -6.34
CA SER A 144 6.10 -0.35 -5.72
C SER A 144 6.17 0.83 -6.70
N HIS A 145 5.06 1.12 -7.41
CA HIS A 145 5.04 2.15 -8.45
C HIS A 145 5.41 3.56 -7.97
N LYS A 146 5.08 3.92 -6.71
CA LYS A 146 5.35 5.26 -6.16
C LYS A 146 6.86 5.57 -6.08
N PRO A 147 7.73 4.74 -5.46
CA PRO A 147 9.18 4.93 -5.51
C PRO A 147 9.74 5.02 -6.93
N VAL A 148 9.26 4.16 -7.85
CA VAL A 148 9.73 4.16 -9.25
C VAL A 148 9.36 5.46 -9.94
N ALA A 149 8.12 5.96 -9.79
CA ALA A 149 7.69 7.24 -10.36
C ALA A 149 8.50 8.43 -9.82
N VAL A 150 8.86 8.41 -8.52
CA VAL A 150 9.74 9.43 -7.93
C VAL A 150 11.15 9.36 -8.54
N ALA A 151 11.71 8.16 -8.69
CA ALA A 151 13.01 7.95 -9.33
C ALA A 151 13.00 8.38 -10.82
N ALA A 152 11.87 8.18 -11.49
CA ALA A 152 11.63 8.54 -12.88
C ALA A 152 11.40 10.04 -13.10
N GLY A 153 11.37 10.86 -12.04
CA GLY A 153 11.11 12.30 -12.18
C GLY A 153 9.64 12.67 -12.39
N LEU A 154 8.71 11.74 -12.22
CA LEU A 154 7.26 11.97 -12.43
C LEU A 154 6.59 12.63 -11.23
N GLY A 155 7.34 12.95 -10.17
CA GLY A 155 6.82 13.70 -9.02
C GLY A 155 7.60 13.48 -7.73
N LYS A 156 7.05 14.00 -6.63
CA LYS A 156 7.48 13.71 -5.25
C LYS A 156 6.30 13.30 -4.39
N MET A 157 6.57 12.53 -3.34
CA MET A 157 5.54 12.15 -2.39
C MET A 157 5.15 13.36 -1.52
N GLY A 158 3.85 13.69 -1.49
CA GLY A 158 3.30 14.67 -0.56
C GLY A 158 3.11 14.09 0.84
N ILE A 159 2.73 14.94 1.81
CA ILE A 159 2.48 14.49 3.20
C ILE A 159 1.34 13.47 3.31
N HIS A 160 0.42 13.46 2.33
CA HIS A 160 -0.65 12.46 2.21
C HIS A 160 -0.20 11.14 1.56
N ARG A 161 1.11 10.94 1.33
CA ARG A 161 1.71 9.72 0.77
C ARG A 161 1.30 9.35 -0.67
N ASN A 162 0.75 10.29 -1.44
CA ASN A 162 0.58 10.12 -2.90
C ASN A 162 1.68 10.91 -3.62
N VAL A 163 2.09 10.40 -4.78
CA VAL A 163 2.98 11.13 -5.68
C VAL A 163 2.20 12.31 -6.25
N ILE A 164 2.82 13.49 -6.20
CA ILE A 164 2.31 14.71 -6.79
C ILE A 164 3.17 15.00 -8.01
N HIS A 165 2.57 14.88 -9.18
CA HIS A 165 3.15 15.29 -10.45
C HIS A 165 3.20 16.84 -10.52
N PRO A 166 4.28 17.44 -11.05
CA PRO A 166 4.41 18.90 -11.13
C PRO A 166 3.26 19.56 -11.90
N THR A 167 2.83 18.96 -13.01
CA THR A 167 1.71 19.45 -13.82
C THR A 167 0.35 18.92 -13.36
N PHE A 168 0.14 17.60 -13.35
CA PHE A 168 -1.18 16.98 -13.11
C PHE A 168 -1.61 16.91 -11.63
N GLY A 169 -0.73 17.24 -10.70
CA GLY A 169 -0.99 17.08 -9.28
C GLY A 169 -1.00 15.61 -8.85
N ASN A 170 -1.84 15.26 -7.88
CA ASN A 170 -1.98 13.86 -7.43
C ASN A 170 -3.15 13.12 -8.10
N PHE A 171 -3.84 13.72 -9.07
CA PHE A 171 -4.93 13.10 -9.82
C PHE A 171 -4.38 12.19 -10.93
N ILE A 172 -3.50 11.27 -10.53
CA ILE A 172 -2.77 10.37 -11.40
C ILE A 172 -2.78 8.95 -10.81
N LEU A 173 -2.79 7.97 -11.70
CA LEU A 173 -2.40 6.59 -11.41
C LEU A 173 -1.05 6.30 -12.06
N LEU A 174 -0.36 5.29 -11.52
CA LEU A 174 1.03 4.99 -11.87
C LEU A 174 1.14 3.57 -12.38
N GLY A 175 1.83 3.39 -13.49
CA GLY A 175 2.20 2.07 -14.00
C GLY A 175 3.70 1.95 -14.18
N THR A 176 4.18 0.71 -14.32
CA THR A 176 5.59 0.44 -14.58
C THR A 176 5.73 -0.79 -15.45
N VAL A 177 6.36 -0.66 -16.62
CA VAL A 177 6.76 -1.81 -17.45
C VAL A 177 8.23 -2.14 -17.17
N LEU A 178 8.55 -3.42 -17.01
CA LEU A 178 9.92 -3.90 -16.81
C LEU A 178 10.47 -4.42 -18.14
N ILE A 179 11.69 -4.06 -18.51
CA ILE A 179 12.34 -4.53 -19.75
C ILE A 179 13.76 -5.02 -19.52
N ASP A 180 14.22 -5.93 -20.37
CA ASP A 180 15.59 -6.49 -20.34
C ASP A 180 16.59 -5.81 -21.32
N ALA A 181 16.18 -4.68 -21.89
CA ALA A 181 16.98 -3.87 -22.81
C ALA A 181 17.42 -2.55 -22.16
N GLU A 182 18.60 -2.05 -22.56
CA GLU A 182 19.09 -0.72 -22.20
C GLU A 182 18.31 0.37 -22.94
N VAL A 183 18.24 1.57 -22.36
CA VAL A 183 17.70 2.79 -22.99
C VAL A 183 18.80 3.83 -23.13
N SER A 184 18.75 4.65 -24.17
CA SER A 184 19.83 5.59 -24.52
C SER A 184 20.00 6.73 -23.52
N ASP A 185 18.96 7.06 -22.75
CA ASP A 185 18.98 8.07 -21.69
C ASP A 185 18.04 7.67 -20.53
N TYR A 186 18.29 8.21 -19.34
CA TYR A 186 17.57 7.88 -18.11
C TYR A 186 17.07 9.13 -17.41
N SER A 187 15.84 9.06 -16.91
CA SER A 187 15.24 10.15 -16.14
C SER A 187 15.94 10.32 -14.78
N ALA A 188 15.73 11.50 -14.18
CA ALA A 188 16.23 11.85 -12.87
C ALA A 188 15.10 12.37 -11.96
N PRO A 189 15.17 12.16 -10.64
CA PRO A 189 14.20 12.72 -9.71
C PRO A 189 14.12 14.25 -9.84
N ILE A 190 12.92 14.82 -9.77
CA ILE A 190 12.76 16.28 -9.71
C ILE A 190 13.42 16.86 -8.45
N THR A 191 13.89 18.10 -8.55
CA THR A 191 14.71 18.77 -7.53
C THR A 191 13.90 19.49 -6.44
N TYR A 192 12.58 19.51 -6.54
CA TYR A 192 11.68 20.15 -5.58
C TYR A 192 10.47 19.25 -5.27
N ASN A 193 9.75 19.53 -4.18
CA ASN A 193 8.51 18.84 -3.84
C ASN A 193 7.29 19.70 -4.24
N PRO A 194 6.38 19.23 -5.13
CA PRO A 194 5.19 19.98 -5.51
C PRO A 194 4.16 20.18 -4.38
N CYS A 195 4.31 19.48 -3.25
CA CYS A 195 3.46 19.67 -2.07
C CYS A 195 3.56 21.11 -1.54
N LEU A 196 2.41 21.80 -1.45
CA LEU A 196 2.33 23.18 -0.94
C LEU A 196 2.33 23.30 0.60
N GLU A 197 2.43 22.17 1.31
CA GLU A 197 2.32 22.08 2.77
C GLU A 197 1.04 22.69 3.39
N CYS A 198 -0.01 22.89 2.58
CA CYS A 198 -1.26 23.55 2.98
C CYS A 198 -2.09 22.84 4.08
N LYS A 199 -1.74 21.59 4.44
CA LYS A 199 -2.43 20.74 5.43
C LYS A 199 -3.94 20.52 5.19
N LEU A 200 -4.41 20.71 3.95
CA LEU A 200 -5.80 20.40 3.59
C LEU A 200 -6.11 18.90 3.72
N CYS A 201 -5.17 18.04 3.30
CA CYS A 201 -5.30 16.59 3.44
C CYS A 201 -5.38 16.13 4.91
N VAL A 202 -4.60 16.75 5.81
CA VAL A 202 -4.68 16.54 7.27
C VAL A 202 -6.06 16.93 7.77
N THR A 203 -6.53 18.10 7.36
CA THR A 203 -7.81 18.67 7.79
C THR A 203 -9.01 17.89 7.26
N ALA A 204 -8.89 17.23 6.12
CA ALA A 204 -9.97 16.47 5.49
C ALA A 204 -9.99 14.99 5.88
N CYS A 205 -8.85 14.40 6.30
CA CYS A 205 -8.75 12.98 6.59
C CYS A 205 -9.80 12.53 7.63
N PRO A 206 -10.66 11.53 7.33
CA PRO A 206 -11.73 11.13 8.24
C PRO A 206 -11.22 10.40 9.48
N THR A 207 -10.11 9.66 9.36
CA THR A 207 -9.53 8.84 10.45
C THR A 207 -8.37 9.50 11.18
N GLY A 208 -7.92 10.67 10.74
CA GLY A 208 -6.74 11.32 11.32
C GLY A 208 -5.40 10.67 10.93
N ALA A 209 -5.40 9.81 9.92
CA ALA A 209 -4.22 9.08 9.47
C ALA A 209 -3.05 9.97 8.97
N ILE A 210 -3.29 11.23 8.65
CA ILE A 210 -2.27 12.16 8.15
C ILE A 210 -2.06 13.24 9.20
N ALA A 211 -0.87 13.30 9.80
CA ALA A 211 -0.53 14.31 10.80
C ALA A 211 0.13 15.55 10.18
N ALA A 212 0.06 16.68 10.89
CA ALA A 212 0.61 17.95 10.42
C ALA A 212 2.15 17.95 10.30
N ASP A 213 2.84 17.11 11.08
CA ASP A 213 4.30 16.94 11.08
C ASP A 213 4.80 15.91 10.04
N GLY A 214 3.90 15.34 9.22
CA GLY A 214 4.23 14.37 8.19
C GLY A 214 4.19 12.90 8.65
N HIS A 215 3.90 12.64 9.93
CA HIS A 215 3.58 11.30 10.39
C HIS A 215 2.33 10.77 9.67
N PHE A 216 2.33 9.47 9.36
CA PHE A 216 1.24 8.80 8.68
C PHE A 216 0.91 7.49 9.38
N ASP A 217 -0.31 7.40 9.93
CA ASP A 217 -0.84 6.17 10.50
C ASP A 217 -1.43 5.32 9.37
N PHE A 218 -0.65 4.32 8.94
CA PHE A 218 -1.06 3.41 7.89
C PHE A 218 -2.26 2.56 8.32
N SER A 219 -2.27 2.06 9.56
CA SER A 219 -3.37 1.22 10.06
C SER A 219 -4.70 1.97 10.05
N ALA A 220 -4.73 3.23 10.49
CA ALA A 220 -5.93 4.06 10.45
C ALA A 220 -6.42 4.31 9.02
N CYS A 221 -5.51 4.56 8.07
CA CYS A 221 -5.89 4.71 6.66
C CYS A 221 -6.40 3.39 6.07
N TYR A 222 -5.68 2.29 6.31
CA TYR A 222 -5.94 0.97 5.78
C TYR A 222 -7.29 0.42 6.26
N SER A 223 -7.53 0.41 7.57
CA SER A 223 -8.76 -0.13 8.17
C SER A 223 -10.03 0.55 7.66
N HIS A 224 -9.96 1.86 7.37
CA HIS A 224 -11.07 2.59 6.80
C HIS A 224 -11.10 2.52 5.28
N ASN A 225 -10.05 2.99 4.61
CA ASN A 225 -10.07 3.17 3.16
C ASN A 225 -10.21 1.83 2.42
N TYR A 226 -9.57 0.78 2.94
CA TYR A 226 -9.54 -0.56 2.34
C TYR A 226 -10.51 -1.53 3.07
N ARG A 227 -11.56 -1.00 3.73
CA ARG A 227 -12.58 -1.81 4.43
C ARG A 227 -13.23 -2.88 3.56
N GLU A 228 -13.27 -2.69 2.24
CA GLU A 228 -13.88 -3.63 1.29
C GLU A 228 -12.84 -4.32 0.39
N PHE A 229 -11.60 -4.38 0.86
CA PHE A 229 -10.50 -5.11 0.23
C PHE A 229 -10.21 -6.39 1.04
N MET A 230 -9.11 -7.08 0.72
CA MET A 230 -8.67 -8.34 1.30
C MET A 230 -8.84 -8.42 2.82
N GLY A 231 -8.24 -7.49 3.59
CA GLY A 231 -8.32 -7.51 5.05
C GLY A 231 -9.75 -7.36 5.56
N GLY A 232 -10.50 -6.39 5.04
CA GLY A 232 -11.87 -6.18 5.45
C GLY A 232 -12.84 -7.28 5.00
N PHE A 233 -12.56 -7.97 3.88
CA PHE A 233 -13.31 -9.15 3.50
C PHE A 233 -13.04 -10.30 4.48
N THR A 234 -11.79 -10.53 4.89
CA THR A 234 -11.46 -11.51 5.93
C THR A 234 -12.20 -11.22 7.23
N ASP A 235 -12.18 -9.97 7.70
CA ASP A 235 -12.93 -9.52 8.88
C ASP A 235 -14.45 -9.78 8.74
N PHE A 236 -15.03 -9.47 7.59
CA PHE A 236 -16.45 -9.77 7.31
C PHE A 236 -16.76 -11.27 7.35
N ILE A 237 -15.88 -12.13 6.82
CA ILE A 237 -16.06 -13.59 6.84
C ILE A 237 -15.90 -14.14 8.26
N GLU A 238 -15.01 -13.59 9.07
CA GLU A 238 -14.89 -13.94 10.48
C GLU A 238 -16.14 -13.55 11.27
N ASP A 239 -16.69 -12.35 11.04
CA ASP A 239 -17.98 -11.95 11.61
C ASP A 239 -19.10 -12.93 11.26
N VAL A 240 -19.13 -13.46 10.03
CA VAL A 240 -20.07 -14.52 9.63
C VAL A 240 -19.81 -15.80 10.39
N ALA A 241 -18.56 -16.26 10.45
CA ALA A 241 -18.18 -17.53 11.08
C ALA A 241 -18.38 -17.54 12.61
N ASP A 242 -18.11 -16.41 13.26
CA ASP A 242 -18.22 -16.24 14.72
C ASP A 242 -19.65 -15.87 15.16
N SER A 243 -20.57 -15.66 14.23
CA SER A 243 -21.96 -15.37 14.54
C SER A 243 -22.77 -16.64 14.79
N LYS A 244 -23.55 -16.63 15.88
CA LYS A 244 -24.39 -17.78 16.26
C LYS A 244 -25.57 -18.00 15.32
N ASP A 245 -26.15 -16.91 14.84
CA ASP A 245 -27.30 -16.89 13.95
C ASP A 245 -27.38 -15.57 13.17
N SER A 246 -28.40 -15.43 12.33
CA SER A 246 -28.60 -14.23 11.49
C SER A 246 -28.88 -12.94 12.29
N THR A 247 -29.35 -13.02 13.53
CA THR A 247 -29.62 -11.86 14.38
C THR A 247 -28.32 -11.37 15.00
N ASP A 248 -27.49 -12.29 15.51
CA ASP A 248 -26.14 -11.98 16.01
C ASP A 248 -25.29 -11.35 14.90
N PHE A 249 -25.28 -11.94 13.71
CA PHE A 249 -24.57 -11.37 12.55
C PHE A 249 -25.04 -9.95 12.21
N ARG A 250 -26.36 -9.70 12.14
CA ARG A 250 -26.91 -8.38 11.83
C ARG A 250 -26.64 -7.33 12.91
N SER A 251 -26.29 -7.75 14.13
CA SER A 251 -25.84 -6.83 15.19
C SER A 251 -24.39 -6.37 14.99
N LYS A 252 -23.56 -7.19 14.36
CA LYS A 252 -22.15 -6.90 14.04
C LYS A 252 -22.04 -6.17 12.70
N VAL A 253 -22.68 -6.70 11.66
CA VAL A 253 -22.66 -6.18 10.29
C VAL A 253 -24.06 -5.78 9.84
N THR A 254 -24.23 -4.49 9.54
CA THR A 254 -25.50 -3.95 9.07
C THR A 254 -25.84 -4.43 7.66
N ALA A 255 -27.12 -4.31 7.28
CA ALA A 255 -27.56 -4.60 5.91
C ALA A 255 -26.84 -3.71 4.88
N ASN A 256 -26.56 -2.45 5.22
CA ASN A 256 -25.82 -1.53 4.36
C ASN A 256 -24.36 -1.96 4.19
N GLU A 257 -23.70 -2.41 5.25
CA GLU A 257 -22.33 -2.95 5.17
C GLU A 257 -22.27 -4.21 4.33
N SER A 258 -23.24 -5.12 4.50
CA SER A 258 -23.36 -6.34 3.69
C SER A 258 -23.56 -6.03 2.21
N ALA A 259 -24.47 -5.10 1.88
CA ALA A 259 -24.72 -4.68 0.50
C ALA A 259 -23.50 -3.97 -0.10
N SER A 260 -22.82 -3.13 0.67
CA SER A 260 -21.62 -2.41 0.25
C SER A 260 -20.45 -3.36 -0.02
N MET A 261 -20.26 -4.39 0.83
CA MET A 261 -19.28 -5.45 0.60
C MET A 261 -19.62 -6.26 -0.66
N TRP A 262 -20.88 -6.68 -0.82
CA TRP A 262 -21.34 -7.41 -2.02
C TRP A 262 -21.08 -6.61 -3.30
N GLN A 263 -21.37 -5.31 -3.28
CA GLN A 263 -21.15 -4.45 -4.44
C GLN A 263 -19.66 -4.35 -4.79
N SER A 264 -18.78 -4.21 -3.81
CA SER A 264 -17.33 -4.24 -4.02
C SER A 264 -16.82 -5.57 -4.57
N LEU A 265 -17.38 -6.70 -4.15
CA LEU A 265 -17.01 -8.00 -4.72
C LEU A 265 -17.52 -8.18 -6.16
N SER A 266 -18.57 -7.48 -6.55
CA SER A 266 -19.22 -7.63 -7.86
C SER A 266 -18.63 -6.72 -8.95
N PHE A 267 -18.16 -5.53 -8.58
CA PHE A 267 -17.69 -4.49 -9.52
C PHE A 267 -16.22 -4.10 -9.35
N GLY A 268 -15.48 -4.80 -8.49
CA GLY A 268 -14.11 -4.47 -8.10
C GLY A 268 -14.05 -3.76 -6.76
N ALA A 269 -12.94 -3.93 -6.03
CA ALA A 269 -12.81 -3.40 -4.68
C ALA A 269 -12.87 -1.86 -4.67
N ASN A 270 -13.75 -1.30 -3.83
CA ASN A 270 -14.00 0.14 -3.77
C ASN A 270 -13.33 0.79 -2.55
N TYR A 271 -12.62 1.89 -2.76
CA TYR A 271 -12.07 2.75 -1.72
C TYR A 271 -13.18 3.46 -0.95
N LYS A 272 -13.07 3.57 0.38
CA LYS A 272 -14.03 4.33 1.21
C LYS A 272 -13.78 5.84 1.14
N ALA A 273 -12.53 6.27 0.99
CA ALA A 273 -12.15 7.67 1.06
C ALA A 273 -11.05 8.04 0.06
N ALA A 274 -11.28 9.11 -0.71
CA ALA A 274 -10.27 9.74 -1.54
C ALA A 274 -9.88 11.14 -1.03
N TYR A 275 -10.22 11.48 0.22
CA TYR A 275 -10.34 12.88 0.67
C TYR A 275 -9.04 13.65 0.57
N CYS A 276 -7.91 13.00 0.89
CA CYS A 276 -6.60 13.62 0.77
C CYS A 276 -6.22 13.96 -0.67
N MET A 277 -6.73 13.19 -1.65
CA MET A 277 -6.58 13.46 -3.07
C MET A 277 -7.50 14.58 -3.50
N SER A 278 -8.80 14.44 -3.19
CA SER A 278 -9.86 15.41 -3.49
C SER A 278 -9.45 16.86 -3.14
N VAL A 279 -8.96 17.07 -1.93
CA VAL A 279 -8.68 18.44 -1.43
C VAL A 279 -7.34 19.01 -1.90
N CYS A 280 -6.48 18.20 -2.52
CA CYS A 280 -5.14 18.64 -2.88
C CYS A 280 -5.18 19.68 -4.01
N PRO A 281 -4.60 20.88 -3.82
CA PRO A 281 -4.53 21.91 -4.85
C PRO A 281 -3.19 21.89 -5.60
N ALA A 282 -2.28 20.97 -5.28
CA ALA A 282 -0.95 20.94 -5.88
C ALA A 282 -0.99 20.43 -7.32
N GLY A 283 -0.09 20.95 -8.16
CA GLY A 283 0.00 20.68 -9.60
C GLY A 283 -0.39 21.91 -10.43
N GLU A 284 0.35 22.25 -11.48
CA GLU A 284 0.09 23.42 -12.34
C GLU A 284 -1.35 23.45 -12.87
N ASP A 285 -1.87 22.31 -13.35
CA ASP A 285 -3.25 22.17 -13.86
C ASP A 285 -4.32 22.27 -12.77
N VAL A 286 -3.90 22.20 -11.50
CA VAL A 286 -4.79 22.08 -10.32
C VAL A 286 -4.78 23.37 -9.49
N LEU A 287 -3.67 24.09 -9.49
CA LEU A 287 -3.34 25.14 -8.54
C LEU A 287 -4.13 26.44 -8.75
N GLY A 288 -4.48 26.77 -10.00
CA GLY A 288 -5.14 28.04 -10.36
C GLY A 288 -6.34 28.39 -9.48
N PRO A 289 -7.41 27.57 -9.44
CA PRO A 289 -8.60 27.85 -8.63
C PRO A 289 -8.32 28.06 -7.13
N TRP A 290 -7.30 27.39 -6.58
CA TRP A 290 -6.90 27.58 -5.18
C TRP A 290 -6.20 28.92 -4.96
N LEU A 291 -5.38 29.37 -5.90
CA LEU A 291 -4.74 30.69 -5.83
C LEU A 291 -5.77 31.81 -6.00
N ASP A 292 -6.75 31.62 -6.88
CA ASP A 292 -7.78 32.60 -7.18
C ASP A 292 -8.73 32.80 -5.99
N ASP A 293 -9.26 31.72 -5.40
CA ASP A 293 -10.15 31.80 -4.24
C ASP A 293 -10.03 30.58 -3.31
N ARG A 294 -9.15 30.71 -2.32
CA ARG A 294 -8.97 29.71 -1.25
C ARG A 294 -10.26 29.47 -0.45
N LYS A 295 -11.08 30.50 -0.21
CA LYS A 295 -12.31 30.35 0.58
C LYS A 295 -13.34 29.54 -0.20
N LYS A 296 -13.42 29.75 -1.51
CA LYS A 296 -14.25 28.95 -2.41
C LYS A 296 -13.80 27.50 -2.43
N HIS A 297 -12.51 27.20 -2.59
CA HIS A 297 -12.02 25.81 -2.52
C HIS A 297 -12.34 25.12 -1.18
N LEU A 298 -12.18 25.83 -0.06
CA LEU A 298 -12.59 25.30 1.25
C LEU A 298 -14.10 25.01 1.30
N THR A 299 -14.92 25.90 0.73
CA THR A 299 -16.39 25.79 0.75
C THR A 299 -16.88 24.67 -0.16
N ASP A 300 -16.31 24.56 -1.36
CA ASP A 300 -16.83 23.71 -2.43
C ASP A 300 -16.21 22.31 -2.44
N VAL A 301 -14.98 22.16 -1.96
CA VAL A 301 -14.25 20.87 -1.99
C VAL A 301 -14.04 20.31 -0.59
N VAL A 302 -13.55 21.11 0.36
CA VAL A 302 -13.13 20.59 1.68
C VAL A 302 -14.31 20.35 2.62
N ARG A 303 -15.16 21.35 2.82
CA ARG A 303 -16.29 21.25 3.76
C ARG A 303 -17.29 20.14 3.42
N PRO A 304 -17.65 19.87 2.15
CA PRO A 304 -18.58 18.78 1.84
C PRO A 304 -18.07 17.41 2.29
N LEU A 305 -16.77 17.13 2.15
CA LEU A 305 -16.14 15.88 2.61
C LEU A 305 -16.15 15.77 4.14
N GLN A 306 -15.88 16.88 4.84
CA GLN A 306 -15.93 16.94 6.30
C GLN A 306 -17.36 16.76 6.84
N ALA A 307 -18.34 17.40 6.19
CA ALA A 307 -19.74 17.41 6.61
C ALA A 307 -20.48 16.10 6.30
N LYS A 308 -19.95 15.27 5.38
CA LYS A 308 -20.58 14.00 5.00
C LYS A 308 -20.84 13.10 6.22
N GLU A 309 -22.07 12.66 6.38
CA GLU A 309 -22.46 11.64 7.35
C GLU A 309 -22.19 10.25 6.76
N GLU A 310 -21.33 9.47 7.42
CA GLU A 310 -20.90 8.16 6.94
C GLU A 310 -20.33 7.32 8.08
N PRO A 311 -20.27 5.98 7.93
CA PRO A 311 -19.50 5.15 8.84
C PRO A 311 -17.99 5.39 8.65
N VAL A 312 -17.27 5.55 9.75
CA VAL A 312 -15.80 5.51 9.78
C VAL A 312 -15.37 4.26 10.54
N TYR A 313 -14.61 3.42 9.87
CA TYR A 313 -14.19 2.11 10.37
C TYR A 313 -12.87 2.27 11.11
N VAL A 314 -12.85 1.90 12.38
CA VAL A 314 -11.69 2.06 13.27
C VAL A 314 -11.50 0.79 14.08
N ILE A 315 -10.27 0.61 14.58
CA ILE A 315 -9.97 -0.44 15.55
C ILE A 315 -10.30 0.13 16.94
N GLU A 316 -10.92 -0.68 17.79
CA GLU A 316 -11.22 -0.28 19.18
C GLU A 316 -9.93 0.06 19.95
N GLY A 317 -9.91 1.21 20.63
CA GLY A 317 -8.76 1.72 21.37
C GLY A 317 -7.66 2.34 20.50
N SER A 318 -7.91 2.57 19.21
CA SER A 318 -6.97 3.23 18.29
C SER A 318 -7.00 4.75 18.38
N ASP A 319 -5.93 5.40 17.94
CA ASP A 319 -5.83 6.85 17.77
C ASP A 319 -6.92 7.36 16.80
N ALA A 320 -7.26 6.56 15.79
CA ALA A 320 -8.32 6.87 14.83
C ALA A 320 -9.70 6.97 15.50
N GLU A 321 -10.00 6.10 16.46
CA GLU A 321 -11.26 6.15 17.22
C GLU A 321 -11.38 7.46 18.03
N GLU A 322 -10.34 7.80 18.79
CA GLU A 322 -10.31 9.06 19.56
C GLU A 322 -10.44 10.26 18.62
N PHE A 323 -9.71 10.24 17.51
CA PHE A 323 -9.71 11.32 16.52
C PHE A 323 -11.11 11.54 15.93
N VAL A 324 -11.76 10.48 15.43
CA VAL A 324 -13.08 10.59 14.80
C VAL A 324 -14.11 11.13 15.79
N THR A 325 -14.15 10.55 16.99
CA THR A 325 -15.11 10.93 18.04
C THR A 325 -15.00 12.40 18.42
N LYS A 326 -13.76 12.93 18.46
CA LYS A 326 -13.50 14.33 18.81
C LYS A 326 -13.69 15.29 17.64
N ARG A 327 -13.22 14.92 16.45
CA ARG A 327 -13.11 15.83 15.29
C ARG A 327 -14.34 15.82 14.39
N TYR A 328 -15.03 14.70 14.33
CA TYR A 328 -16.19 14.43 13.48
C TYR A 328 -17.29 13.67 14.23
N PRO A 329 -17.88 14.25 15.29
CA PRO A 329 -18.87 13.56 16.12
C PRO A 329 -20.15 13.17 15.38
N HIS A 330 -20.41 13.75 14.20
CA HIS A 330 -21.53 13.40 13.32
C HIS A 330 -21.24 12.21 12.40
N LYS A 331 -20.00 11.72 12.34
CA LYS A 331 -19.65 10.49 11.62
C LYS A 331 -19.78 9.29 12.55
N THR A 332 -20.40 8.23 12.06
CA THR A 332 -20.68 7.04 12.88
C THR A 332 -19.45 6.17 13.02
N VAL A 333 -18.94 6.00 14.24
CA VAL A 333 -17.85 5.06 14.51
C VAL A 333 -18.35 3.61 14.31
N ARG A 334 -17.60 2.82 13.54
CA ARG A 334 -17.82 1.38 13.35
C ARG A 334 -16.55 0.63 13.71
N HIS A 335 -16.62 -0.21 14.72
CA HIS A 335 -15.48 -1.05 15.12
C HIS A 335 -15.29 -2.21 14.15
N VAL A 336 -14.04 -2.49 13.82
CA VAL A 336 -13.60 -3.62 12.99
C VAL A 336 -12.37 -4.26 13.62
N GLY A 337 -12.11 -5.53 13.31
CA GLY A 337 -10.91 -6.22 13.79
C GLY A 337 -9.62 -5.69 13.15
N GLN A 338 -8.49 -5.86 13.83
CA GLN A 338 -7.18 -5.66 13.20
C GLN A 338 -6.92 -6.80 12.21
N THR A 339 -6.71 -6.44 10.94
CA THR A 339 -6.52 -7.40 9.83
C THR A 339 -5.06 -7.46 9.35
N LEU A 340 -4.21 -6.53 9.80
CA LEU A 340 -2.75 -6.58 9.63
C LEU A 340 -2.12 -7.49 10.68
N ARG A 341 -2.52 -8.77 10.68
CA ARG A 341 -2.12 -9.77 11.69
C ARG A 341 -0.76 -10.36 11.39
N ALA A 342 0.07 -10.51 12.41
CA ALA A 342 1.31 -11.24 12.27
C ALA A 342 1.03 -12.75 12.14
N THR A 343 1.57 -13.38 11.10
CA THR A 343 1.54 -14.84 10.91
C THR A 343 2.89 -15.51 11.16
N SER A 344 3.94 -14.70 11.31
CA SER A 344 5.33 -15.09 11.60
C SER A 344 5.99 -14.03 12.48
N ILE A 345 7.15 -14.34 13.08
CA ILE A 345 7.93 -13.37 13.86
C ILE A 345 8.50 -12.29 12.94
N ASP A 346 8.89 -12.65 11.72
CA ASP A 346 9.31 -11.67 10.71
C ASP A 346 8.19 -10.69 10.36
N GLY A 347 6.97 -11.22 10.14
CA GLY A 347 5.78 -10.40 9.91
C GLY A 347 5.42 -9.54 11.12
N LEU A 348 5.63 -10.01 12.35
CA LEU A 348 5.45 -9.21 13.56
C LEU A 348 6.41 -8.01 13.56
N VAL A 349 7.70 -8.23 13.35
CA VAL A 349 8.71 -7.17 13.38
C VAL A 349 8.45 -6.10 12.32
N GLU A 350 8.13 -6.53 11.10
CA GLU A 350 7.76 -5.61 10.01
C GLU A 350 6.43 -4.90 10.25
N GLY A 351 5.49 -5.56 10.93
CA GLY A 351 4.16 -5.03 11.22
C GLY A 351 4.13 -4.01 12.35
N LEU A 352 5.02 -4.10 13.35
CA LEU A 352 5.00 -3.21 14.53
C LEU A 352 4.96 -1.71 14.15
N PRO A 353 5.85 -1.18 13.28
CA PRO A 353 5.77 0.21 12.85
C PRO A 353 4.48 0.58 12.10
N ILE A 354 3.83 -0.39 11.46
CA ILE A 354 2.64 -0.19 10.63
C ILE A 354 1.38 -0.02 11.48
N ILE A 355 1.27 -0.78 12.58
CA ILE A 355 0.10 -0.80 13.47
C ILE A 355 0.27 0.04 14.74
N PHE A 356 1.43 0.67 14.93
CA PHE A 356 1.73 1.49 16.10
C PHE A 356 0.79 2.67 16.26
N GLN A 357 0.24 2.83 17.47
CA GLN A 357 -0.62 3.95 17.84
C GLN A 357 0.17 4.98 18.63
N ARG A 358 0.54 6.04 17.91
CA ARG A 358 1.43 7.11 18.37
C ARG A 358 0.89 7.83 19.59
N GLU A 359 -0.38 8.20 19.59
CA GLU A 359 -0.98 8.97 20.68
C GLU A 359 -1.21 8.09 21.92
N GLN A 360 -1.49 6.79 21.74
CA GLN A 360 -1.49 5.82 22.86
C GLN A 360 -0.11 5.65 23.53
N ALA A 361 0.97 5.95 22.82
CA ALA A 361 2.35 5.93 23.31
C ALA A 361 2.81 7.26 23.93
N LYS A 362 1.93 8.26 24.03
CA LYS A 362 2.25 9.54 24.68
C LYS A 362 2.65 9.35 26.14
N GLY A 363 3.79 9.91 26.52
CA GLY A 363 4.37 9.79 27.86
C GLY A 363 4.87 8.39 28.23
N VAL A 364 4.88 7.44 27.30
CA VAL A 364 5.48 6.11 27.52
C VAL A 364 7.00 6.22 27.38
N SER A 365 7.73 5.54 28.25
CA SER A 365 9.18 5.38 28.13
C SER A 365 9.53 3.98 28.62
N ALA A 366 9.67 3.04 27.70
CA ALA A 366 9.93 1.65 28.03
C ALA A 366 10.71 0.93 26.93
N ARG A 367 11.64 0.07 27.36
CA ARG A 367 12.39 -0.85 26.50
C ARG A 367 11.99 -2.29 26.78
N TYR A 368 11.55 -2.95 25.71
CA TYR A 368 11.10 -4.33 25.68
C TYR A 368 12.13 -5.18 24.97
N HIS A 369 12.68 -6.18 25.66
CA HIS A 369 13.42 -7.25 25.00
C HIS A 369 12.50 -8.42 24.74
N PHE A 370 12.44 -8.88 23.50
CA PHE A 370 11.78 -10.13 23.14
C PHE A 370 12.84 -11.15 22.72
N THR A 371 12.74 -12.36 23.26
CA THR A 371 13.45 -13.55 22.79
C THR A 371 12.43 -14.54 22.28
N PHE A 372 12.38 -14.72 20.97
CA PHE A 372 11.59 -15.77 20.35
C PHE A 372 12.42 -17.05 20.25
N THR A 373 11.80 -18.18 20.56
CA THR A 373 12.39 -19.52 20.48
C THR A 373 11.51 -20.43 19.63
N GLY A 374 11.96 -21.65 19.33
CA GLY A 374 11.17 -22.63 18.58
C GLY A 374 11.41 -22.51 17.07
N SER A 375 10.34 -22.45 16.29
CA SER A 375 10.32 -22.44 14.83
C SER A 375 11.06 -21.23 14.22
N GLU A 376 10.86 -20.04 14.79
CA GLU A 376 11.43 -18.77 14.31
C GLU A 376 12.24 -18.05 15.41
N PRO A 377 13.42 -18.56 15.78
CA PRO A 377 14.22 -17.97 16.85
C PRO A 377 14.74 -16.59 16.43
N ARG A 378 14.38 -15.56 17.19
CA ARG A 378 14.82 -14.17 16.94
C ARG A 378 14.93 -13.40 18.25
N LYS A 379 15.80 -12.40 18.29
CA LYS A 379 15.89 -11.47 19.40
C LYS A 379 15.65 -10.08 18.87
N ILE A 380 14.77 -9.33 19.51
CA ILE A 380 14.52 -7.94 19.15
C ILE A 380 14.44 -7.08 20.40
N THR A 381 14.74 -5.80 20.20
CA THR A 381 14.50 -4.72 21.15
C THR A 381 13.42 -3.84 20.55
N VAL A 382 12.33 -3.64 21.29
CA VAL A 382 11.32 -2.64 20.97
C VAL A 382 11.44 -1.54 22.00
N THR A 383 11.70 -0.31 21.56
CA THR A 383 11.74 0.87 22.43
C THR A 383 10.57 1.77 22.08
N ILE A 384 9.74 2.06 23.08
CA ILE A 384 8.65 3.04 22.95
C ILE A 384 9.02 4.24 23.82
N GLY A 385 9.10 5.41 23.20
CA GLY A 385 9.43 6.67 23.88
C GLY A 385 8.57 7.81 23.35
N ASP A 386 7.78 8.45 24.20
CA ASP A 386 6.82 9.54 23.91
C ASP A 386 6.49 9.71 22.42
N ARG A 387 5.52 8.94 21.93
CA ARG A 387 5.04 8.96 20.54
C ARG A 387 6.00 8.41 19.46
N GLU A 388 7.13 7.85 19.84
CA GLU A 388 8.09 7.24 18.93
C GLU A 388 8.24 5.74 19.22
N LEU A 389 8.54 4.99 18.16
CA LEU A 389 8.79 3.55 18.18
C LEU A 389 10.11 3.27 17.45
N ASP A 390 10.97 2.51 18.11
CA ASP A 390 12.16 1.91 17.52
C ASP A 390 12.12 0.40 17.67
N VAL A 391 12.44 -0.33 16.60
CA VAL A 391 12.49 -1.79 16.58
C VAL A 391 13.85 -2.20 16.01
N ALA A 392 14.69 -2.83 16.84
CA ALA A 392 16.05 -3.16 16.50
C ALA A 392 16.34 -4.66 16.68
N GLU A 393 17.17 -5.23 15.80
CA GLU A 393 17.63 -6.61 15.90
C GLU A 393 18.59 -6.81 17.07
N GLY A 394 18.35 -7.85 17.87
CA GLY A 394 19.13 -8.16 19.06
C GLY A 394 18.63 -7.46 20.33
N HIS A 395 19.37 -7.65 21.41
CA HIS A 395 19.09 -7.04 22.71
C HIS A 395 20.04 -5.87 22.94
N HIS A 396 19.50 -4.66 22.86
CA HIS A 396 20.24 -3.40 23.01
C HIS A 396 19.86 -2.71 24.31
N GLY A 397 20.85 -2.22 25.05
CA GLY A 397 20.63 -1.55 26.35
C GLY A 397 20.00 -2.45 27.42
N ALA A 398 19.69 -1.87 28.58
CA ALA A 398 18.97 -2.57 29.64
C ALA A 398 17.46 -2.57 29.34
N PRO A 399 16.76 -3.72 29.43
CA PRO A 399 15.32 -3.76 29.28
C PRO A 399 14.60 -3.38 30.57
N ASP A 400 13.47 -2.69 30.44
CA ASP A 400 12.50 -2.55 31.52
C ASP A 400 11.66 -3.84 31.68
N ILE A 401 11.53 -4.60 30.59
CA ILE A 401 10.89 -5.90 30.56
C ILE A 401 11.54 -6.82 29.51
N HIS A 402 11.72 -8.08 29.89
CA HIS A 402 12.21 -9.14 29.02
C HIS A 402 11.16 -10.25 28.91
N VAL A 403 10.67 -10.46 27.70
CA VAL A 403 9.76 -11.56 27.33
C VAL A 403 10.55 -12.62 26.58
N THR A 404 10.46 -13.87 27.01
CA THR A 404 10.91 -15.01 26.21
C THR A 404 9.70 -15.87 25.86
N ALA A 405 9.48 -16.13 24.58
CA ALA A 405 8.30 -16.81 24.09
C ALA A 405 8.65 -17.80 22.97
N ASP A 406 8.00 -18.97 23.00
CA ASP A 406 7.88 -19.83 21.84
C ASP A 406 7.13 -19.10 20.72
N SER A 407 7.69 -19.10 19.51
CA SER A 407 7.25 -18.26 18.39
C SER A 407 5.81 -18.55 17.99
N ASP A 408 5.46 -19.81 17.77
CA ASP A 408 4.11 -20.23 17.39
C ASP A 408 3.10 -19.88 18.48
N THR A 409 3.47 -20.09 19.74
CA THR A 409 2.62 -19.74 20.90
C THR A 409 2.40 -18.23 20.99
N TRP A 410 3.42 -17.42 20.70
CA TRP A 410 3.33 -15.96 20.72
C TRP A 410 2.41 -15.43 19.61
N ILE A 411 2.59 -15.91 18.38
CA ILE A 411 1.74 -15.52 17.24
C ILE A 411 0.27 -15.88 17.50
N ARG A 412 0.00 -17.09 17.98
CA ARG A 412 -1.37 -17.49 18.36
C ARG A 412 -1.94 -16.63 19.49
N PHE A 413 -1.12 -16.21 20.44
CA PHE A 413 -1.55 -15.31 21.51
C PHE A 413 -1.93 -13.93 20.95
N LEU A 414 -1.10 -13.34 20.08
CA LEU A 414 -1.40 -12.06 19.43
C LEU A 414 -2.70 -12.12 18.61
N ASN A 415 -2.95 -13.24 17.94
CA ASN A 415 -4.15 -13.46 17.13
C ASN A 415 -5.36 -13.93 17.95
N LYS A 416 -5.34 -13.82 19.29
CA LYS A 416 -6.43 -14.23 20.19
C LYS A 416 -6.82 -15.73 20.10
N GLN A 417 -5.95 -16.57 19.53
CA GLN A 417 -6.13 -18.02 19.36
C GLN A 417 -5.48 -18.85 20.49
N ALA A 418 -4.82 -18.20 21.45
CA ALA A 418 -4.22 -18.83 22.61
C ALA A 418 -4.35 -17.94 23.86
N SER A 419 -4.52 -18.59 25.01
CA SER A 419 -4.66 -17.92 26.32
C SER A 419 -3.29 -17.70 26.97
N LEU A 420 -2.96 -16.45 27.31
CA LEU A 420 -1.70 -16.09 27.98
C LEU A 420 -1.47 -16.80 29.32
N PRO A 421 -2.46 -16.92 30.23
CA PRO A 421 -2.32 -17.72 31.44
C PRO A 421 -1.89 -19.17 31.18
N TRP A 422 -2.48 -19.82 30.18
CA TRP A 422 -2.12 -21.21 29.82
C TRP A 422 -0.72 -21.33 29.23
N ALA A 423 -0.29 -20.35 28.44
CA ALA A 423 1.06 -20.29 27.88
C ALA A 423 2.13 -20.08 28.96
N LEU A 424 1.83 -19.24 29.98
CA LEU A 424 2.70 -19.01 31.14
C LEU A 424 2.84 -20.27 32.01
N VAL A 425 1.74 -20.97 32.30
CA VAL A 425 1.75 -22.22 33.08
C VAL A 425 2.59 -23.30 32.40
N ARG A 426 2.51 -23.40 31.07
CA ARG A 426 3.32 -24.34 30.27
C ARG A 426 4.76 -23.88 30.04
N ARG A 427 5.17 -22.74 30.63
CA ARG A 427 6.50 -22.11 30.45
C ARG A 427 6.87 -21.85 28.98
N ARG A 428 5.87 -21.74 28.10
CA ARG A 428 6.07 -21.36 26.69
C ARG A 428 6.22 -19.86 26.51
N ILE A 429 5.77 -19.09 27.49
CA ILE A 429 6.06 -17.67 27.64
C ILE A 429 6.62 -17.47 29.05
N THR A 430 7.69 -16.70 29.16
CA THR A 430 8.26 -16.27 30.45
C THR A 430 8.50 -14.78 30.39
N ILE A 431 8.22 -14.08 31.49
CA ILE A 431 8.30 -12.62 31.58
C ILE A 431 9.17 -12.29 32.78
N LYS A 432 10.17 -11.43 32.58
CA LYS A 432 10.99 -10.84 33.64
C LYS A 432 10.81 -9.33 33.58
N GLY A 433 10.34 -8.73 34.68
CA GLY A 433 9.98 -7.30 34.74
C GLY A 433 8.50 -7.10 35.08
N SER A 434 8.03 -5.86 35.02
CA SER A 434 6.66 -5.51 35.42
C SER A 434 5.63 -5.90 34.35
N PRO A 435 4.62 -6.76 34.66
CA PRO A 435 3.57 -7.11 33.71
C PRO A 435 2.71 -5.91 33.24
N LEU A 436 2.72 -4.80 33.99
CA LEU A 436 2.04 -3.55 33.58
C LEU A 436 2.61 -2.99 32.27
N LEU A 437 3.90 -3.25 31.98
CA LEU A 437 4.52 -2.82 30.74
C LEU A 437 3.97 -3.58 29.53
N LEU A 438 3.52 -4.84 29.68
CA LEU A 438 2.84 -5.56 28.59
C LEU A 438 1.46 -4.99 28.29
N ARG A 439 0.73 -4.51 29.31
CA ARG A 439 -0.53 -3.78 29.09
C ARG A 439 -0.28 -2.45 28.37
N THR A 440 0.79 -1.75 28.76
CA THR A 440 1.22 -0.51 28.09
C THR A 440 1.59 -0.79 26.63
N PHE A 441 2.31 -1.88 26.36
CA PHE A 441 2.62 -2.34 25.01
C PHE A 441 1.34 -2.62 24.22
N ALA A 442 0.44 -3.46 24.76
CA ALA A 442 -0.82 -3.81 24.10
C ALA A 442 -1.69 -2.59 23.77
N ARG A 443 -1.69 -1.55 24.62
CA ARG A 443 -2.38 -0.29 24.34
C ARG A 443 -1.83 0.44 23.10
N CYS A 444 -0.53 0.34 22.85
CA CYS A 444 0.10 0.95 21.67
C CYS A 444 -0.12 0.14 20.38
N PHE A 445 -0.67 -1.07 20.48
CA PHE A 445 -0.90 -2.00 19.37
C PHE A 445 -2.27 -2.70 19.54
N PRO A 446 -3.39 -1.96 19.45
CA PRO A 446 -4.72 -2.55 19.58
C PRO A 446 -4.99 -3.58 18.48
N THR A 447 -5.73 -4.65 18.83
CA THR A 447 -5.99 -5.82 17.97
C THR A 447 -7.46 -6.16 17.85
#